data_AF-A0A659S2J7-F1
#
_entry.id   AF-A0A659S2J7-F1
#
_cell.length_a   1.000
_cell.length_b   1.000
_cell.length_c   1.000
_cell.angle_alpha   90.00
_cell.angle_beta   90.00
_cell.angle_gamma   90.00
#
_symmetry.space_group_name_H-M   'P 1'
#
loop_
_entity.id
_entity.type
_entity.pdbx_description
1 polymer ?
#
loop_
_entity_poly.entity_id
_entity_poly.type
_entity_poly.pdbx_seq_one_letter_code
_entity_poly.pdbx_strand_id
1 'polypeptide(L)' 'MSKQLAAQVPAEPVVLGKMGSSYGIRGWLRVFSSTEDAESIFDYQPWFIQKAGQWQQVQLESWKHHNQDLIIK' A
#
# COMPACT_ATOMS: atom_id res chain seq x y z
N MET A 1 11.03 8.86 -25.60
CA MET A 1 11.41 9.49 -24.31
C MET A 1 10.14 9.73 -23.51
N SER A 2 9.62 8.69 -22.87
CA SER A 2 8.43 8.77 -22.02
C SER A 2 8.78 9.60 -20.79
N LYS A 3 8.12 10.77 -20.63
CA LYS A 3 8.18 11.56 -19.40
C LYS A 3 7.69 10.67 -18.26
N GLN A 4 8.63 10.19 -17.45
CA GLN A 4 8.32 9.63 -16.15
C GLN A 4 7.87 10.80 -15.29
N LEU A 5 6.56 11.03 -15.24
CA LEU A 5 5.95 11.90 -14.23
C LEU A 5 6.35 11.29 -12.88
N ALA A 6 7.33 11.88 -12.22
CA ALA A 6 7.61 11.58 -10.83
C ALA A 6 6.31 11.83 -10.07
N ALA A 7 5.68 10.78 -9.54
CA ALA A 7 4.38 10.96 -8.91
C ALA A 7 4.60 11.86 -7.69
N GLN A 8 4.00 13.05 -7.75
CA GLN A 8 4.15 14.04 -6.70
C GLN A 8 3.37 13.56 -5.48
N VAL A 9 3.94 13.75 -4.29
CA VAL A 9 3.22 13.46 -3.03
C VAL A 9 1.88 14.21 -3.04
N PRO A 10 0.75 13.56 -2.72
CA PRO A 10 -0.55 14.22 -2.74
C PRO A 10 -0.57 15.41 -1.78
N ALA A 11 -1.11 16.55 -2.23
CA ALA A 11 -1.26 17.73 -1.39
C ALA A 11 -2.26 17.50 -0.23
N GLU A 12 -3.34 16.77 -0.53
CA GLU A 12 -4.40 16.40 0.42
C GLU A 12 -4.65 14.89 0.35
N PRO A 13 -3.80 14.06 0.99
CA PRO A 13 -3.93 12.61 0.90
C PRO A 13 -5.11 12.10 1.73
N VAL A 14 -5.85 11.14 1.18
CA VAL A 14 -6.83 10.33 1.92
C VAL A 14 -6.17 9.02 2.34
N VAL A 15 -6.30 8.65 3.61
CA VAL A 15 -5.76 7.40 4.13
C VAL A 15 -6.70 6.26 3.76
N LEU A 16 -6.25 5.35 2.90
CA LEU A 16 -7.03 4.16 2.49
C LEU A 16 -6.72 2.93 3.34
N GLY A 17 -5.66 2.96 4.15
CA GLY A 17 -5.29 1.84 5.00
C GLY A 17 -4.01 2.06 5.78
N LYS A 18 -3.60 1.02 6.52
CA LYS A 18 -2.42 1.02 7.39
C LYS A 18 -1.58 -0.24 7.20
N MET A 19 -0.26 -0.05 7.20
CA MET A 19 0.72 -1.13 7.24
C MET A 19 0.76 -1.78 8.64
N GLY A 20 0.63 -3.10 8.67
CA GLY A 20 0.66 -3.92 9.87
C GLY A 20 2.03 -4.54 10.15
N SER A 21 2.01 -5.64 10.92
CA SER A 21 3.21 -6.41 11.26
C SER A 21 3.80 -7.14 10.06
N SER A 22 5.06 -7.55 10.19
CA SER A 22 5.68 -8.47 9.24
C SER A 22 4.96 -9.81 9.22
N TYR A 23 4.90 -10.39 8.04
CA TYR A 23 4.32 -11.70 7.79
C TYR A 23 5.40 -12.64 7.23
N GLY A 24 5.86 -13.57 8.05
CA GLY A 24 6.96 -14.48 7.71
C GLY A 24 8.30 -13.78 7.45
N ILE A 25 9.18 -14.43 6.69
CA ILE A 25 10.57 -14.00 6.47
C ILE A 25 10.87 -13.51 5.05
N ARG A 26 9.86 -13.52 4.16
CA ARG A 26 10.00 -13.22 2.72
C ARG A 26 9.56 -11.79 2.35
N GLY A 27 9.52 -10.91 3.34
CA GLY A 27 9.17 -9.49 3.17
C GLY A 27 7.68 -9.21 2.99
N TRP A 28 6.79 -10.14 3.35
CA TRP A 28 5.35 -9.84 3.35
C TRP A 28 4.99 -9.00 4.57
N LEU A 29 3.97 -8.16 4.44
CA LEU A 29 3.42 -7.31 5.50
C LEU A 29 1.92 -7.47 5.55
N ARG A 30 1.31 -7.43 6.74
CA ARG A 30 -0.15 -7.29 6.87
C ARG A 30 -0.57 -5.90 6.41
N VAL A 31 -1.75 -5.79 5.81
CA VAL A 31 -2.38 -4.51 5.50
C VAL A 31 -3.78 -4.48 6.09
N PHE A 32 -4.16 -3.36 6.68
CA PHE A 32 -5.52 -3.10 7.15
C PHE A 32 -6.14 -2.08 6.22
N SER A 33 -7.18 -2.47 5.49
CA SER A 33 -7.91 -1.55 4.63
C SER A 33 -8.92 -0.72 5.43
N SER A 34 -9.11 0.52 5.01
CA SER A 34 -10.16 1.44 5.48
C SER A 34 -11.19 1.73 4.38
N THR A 35 -11.13 1.00 3.25
CA THR A 35 -12.17 1.00 2.21
C THR A 35 -13.41 0.22 2.67
N GLU A 36 -14.56 0.48 2.04
CA GLU A 36 -15.82 -0.24 2.33
C GLU A 36 -15.68 -1.74 2.07
N ASP A 37 -15.21 -2.09 0.87
CA ASP A 37 -14.73 -3.43 0.53
C ASP A 37 -13.22 -3.50 0.70
N ALA A 38 -12.73 -4.36 1.59
CA ALA A 38 -11.32 -4.37 2.01
C ALA A 38 -10.32 -4.59 0.85
N GLU A 39 -10.71 -5.34 -0.18
CA GLU A 39 -9.87 -5.61 -1.36
C GLU A 39 -9.76 -4.41 -2.31
N SER A 40 -10.74 -3.49 -2.31
CA SER A 40 -10.73 -2.34 -3.22
C SER A 40 -9.55 -1.40 -3.01
N ILE A 41 -8.83 -1.50 -1.88
CA ILE A 41 -7.56 -0.79 -1.66
C ILE A 41 -6.51 -1.12 -2.74
N PHE A 42 -6.59 -2.32 -3.35
CA PHE A 42 -5.63 -2.77 -4.37
C PHE A 42 -5.89 -2.16 -5.76
N ASP A 43 -7.07 -1.60 -6.00
CA ASP A 43 -7.42 -0.93 -7.26
C ASP A 43 -6.74 0.44 -7.41
N TYR A 44 -6.23 1.00 -6.29
CA TYR A 44 -5.52 2.27 -6.27
C TYR A 44 -4.02 2.04 -6.49
N GLN A 45 -3.43 2.61 -7.54
CA GLN A 45 -1.99 2.60 -7.80
C GLN A 45 -1.52 3.95 -8.38
N PRO A 46 -0.29 4.39 -8.08
CA PRO A 46 0.65 3.83 -7.10
C PRO A 46 0.21 4.15 -5.66
N TRP A 47 0.71 3.38 -4.68
CA TRP A 47 0.52 3.73 -3.28
C TRP A 47 1.54 4.77 -2.85
N PHE A 48 1.11 5.67 -1.97
CA PHE A 48 2.00 6.51 -1.19
C PHE A 48 1.91 6.06 0.26
N ILE A 49 3.05 5.67 0.83
CA ILE A 49 3.14 5.27 2.23
C ILE A 49 3.94 6.31 3.02
N GLN A 50 3.49 6.60 4.23
CA GLN A 50 4.25 7.44 5.15
C GLN A 50 5.10 6.54 6.05
N LYS A 51 6.41 6.57 5.85
CA LYS A 51 7.39 5.80 6.63
C LYS A 51 8.33 6.76 7.34
N ALA A 52 8.35 6.71 8.67
CA ALA A 52 9.20 7.58 9.50
C ALA A 52 9.08 9.09 9.13
N GLY A 53 7.85 9.55 8.87
CA GLY A 53 7.57 10.94 8.51
C GLY A 53 7.86 11.30 7.04
N GLN A 54 8.36 10.36 6.23
CA GLN A 54 8.63 10.59 4.81
C GLN A 54 7.63 9.84 3.93
N TRP A 55 7.17 10.51 2.88
CA TRP A 55 6.34 9.90 1.86
C TRP A 55 7.20 9.11 0.88
N GLN A 56 6.80 7.87 0.63
CA GLN A 56 7.44 6.99 -0.34
C GLN A 56 6.38 6.46 -1.28
N GLN A 57 6.63 6.61 -2.58
CA GLN A 57 5.82 5.96 -3.60
C GLN A 57 6.23 4.49 -3.69
N VAL A 58 5.25 3.59 -3.64
CA VAL A 58 5.45 2.15 -3.79
C VAL A 58 4.46 1.58 -4.79
N GLN A 59 4.91 0.61 -5.57
CA GLN A 59 4.05 -0.23 -6.38
C GLN A 59 3.95 -1.58 -5.69
N LEU A 60 2.73 -2.10 -5.62
CA LEU A 60 2.45 -3.39 -5.02
C LEU A 60 2.98 -4.50 -5.95
N GLU A 61 3.82 -5.40 -5.43
CA GLU A 61 4.31 -6.55 -6.21
C GLU A 61 3.24 -7.65 -6.27
N SER A 62 2.65 -7.97 -5.11
CA SER A 62 1.56 -8.93 -5.02
C SER A 62 0.79 -8.80 -3.71
N TRP A 63 -0.42 -9.37 -3.66
CA TRP A 63 -1.20 -9.47 -2.44
C TRP A 63 -1.94 -10.81 -2.39
N LYS A 64 -2.38 -11.21 -1.20
CA LYS A 64 -3.26 -12.37 -1.00
C LYS A 64 -4.02 -12.30 0.31
N HIS A 65 -5.09 -13.08 0.38
CA HIS A 65 -5.73 -13.45 1.64
C HIS A 65 -4.89 -14.46 2.41
N HIS A 66 -4.83 -14.28 3.72
CA HIS A 66 -4.32 -15.27 4.64
C HIS A 66 -5.19 -15.33 5.90
N ASN A 67 -6.03 -16.36 6.00
CA ASN A 67 -7.10 -16.45 7.00
C ASN A 67 -8.02 -15.22 6.92
N GLN A 68 -8.00 -14.36 7.93
CA GLN A 68 -8.78 -13.11 7.99
C GLN A 68 -7.92 -11.88 7.68
N ASP A 69 -6.64 -12.05 7.35
CA ASP A 69 -5.71 -10.97 7.08
C ASP A 69 -5.50 -10.78 5.58
N LEU A 70 -5.36 -9.52 5.16
CA LEU A 70 -4.76 -9.17 3.87
C LEU A 70 -3.25 -9.00 4.05
N ILE A 71 -2.47 -9.61 3.16
CA ILE A 71 -1.01 -9.46 3.16
C ILE A 71 -0.50 -9.03 1.79
N ILE A 72 0.52 -8.17 1.82
CA ILE A 72 1.12 -7.55 0.64
C ILE A 72 2.62 -7.83 0.58
N LYS A 73 3.15 -7.76 -0.64
CA LYS A 73 4.57 -7.81 -0.95
C LYS A 73 4.94 -6.63 -1.83
#